data_AF-A0AAU9LJA9-F1
#
_entry.id   AF-A0AAU9LJA9-F1
#
_cell.length_a   1.000
_cell.length_b   1.000
_cell.length_c   1.000
_cell.angle_alpha   90.00
_cell.angle_beta   90.00
_cell.angle_gamma   90.00
#
_symmetry.space_group_name_H-M   'P 1'
#
loop_
_entity.id
_entity.type
_entity.pdbx_description
1 polymer ?
#
loop_
_entity_poly.entity_id
_entity_poly.type
_entity_poly.pdbx_seq_one_letter_code
_entity_poly.pdbx_strand_id
1 'polypeptide(L)'
;MIKVKGQISEIANSLVDENDGIRNLAKLFFYELSKKGNNPIYNMLPDAIGQLSTSKLVSNSDFQAITRFLMQFITKEKQIESIVEKLTQRFLTASKAQQQRDLAYCLARLSHTEKSLKYLYQNRKLYSDALHDSVVADNFMSLVAKARRGNSTLITTSEMKEAIDVLDQFVVGKKEGKEEDDEPMDGESREHVSSPQAKSRAKRKPPTKGAKASRVIPKKRGRAKRKASARSKKATRVVSDGSSDEE
;
A
#
# COMPACT_ATOMS: atom_id res chain seq x y z
N MET A 1 21.26 -0.42 8.98
CA MET A 1 20.22 -0.28 7.95
C MET A 1 18.88 -0.41 8.66
N ILE A 2 18.11 0.67 8.82
CA ILE A 2 16.81 0.61 9.50
C ILE A 2 15.91 -0.31 8.68
N LYS A 3 15.28 -1.31 9.31
CA LYS A 3 14.24 -2.13 8.67
C LYS A 3 12.94 -1.34 8.76
N VAL A 4 12.73 -0.47 7.77
CA VAL A 4 11.81 0.68 7.84
C VAL A 4 10.32 0.33 7.63
N LYS A 5 9.95 -0.95 7.53
CA LYS A 5 8.56 -1.34 7.26
C LYS A 5 7.78 -1.27 8.58
N GLY A 6 6.84 -0.32 8.69
CA GLY A 6 6.07 -0.04 9.91
C GLY A 6 6.41 1.28 10.58
N GLN A 7 7.69 1.57 10.83
CA GLN A 7 8.11 2.75 11.60
C GLN A 7 7.83 4.09 10.90
N ILE A 8 7.74 4.10 9.57
CA ILE A 8 7.47 5.33 8.81
C ILE A 8 6.05 5.85 9.07
N SER A 9 5.06 4.97 9.27
CA SER A 9 3.70 5.43 9.57
C SER A 9 3.63 6.07 10.95
N GLU A 10 4.39 5.57 11.93
CA GLU A 10 4.51 6.17 13.26
C GLU A 10 5.12 7.56 13.18
N ILE A 11 6.23 7.72 12.44
CA ILE A 11 6.84 9.05 12.22
C ILE A 11 5.91 9.96 11.43
N ALA A 12 5.12 9.41 10.50
CA ALA A 12 4.13 10.18 9.76
C ALA A 12 3.00 10.69 10.66
N ASN A 13 2.57 9.93 11.68
CA ASN A 13 1.61 10.42 12.68
C ASN A 13 2.14 11.64 13.44
N SER A 14 3.44 11.72 13.68
CA SER A 14 4.06 12.89 14.32
C SER A 14 3.94 14.18 13.50
N LEU A 15 3.48 14.14 12.24
CA LEU A 15 3.23 15.35 11.42
C LEU A 15 2.00 16.15 11.89
N VAL A 16 1.08 15.53 12.63
CA VAL A 16 -0.13 16.15 13.18
C VAL A 16 -0.12 16.25 14.70
N ASP A 17 1.04 16.02 15.31
CA ASP A 17 1.22 16.08 16.77
C ASP A 17 0.83 17.46 17.34
N GLU A 18 0.30 17.53 18.56
CA GLU A 18 -0.05 18.81 19.19
C GLU A 18 1.20 19.68 19.45
N ASN A 19 2.36 19.06 19.68
CA ASN A 19 3.62 19.75 19.92
C ASN A 19 4.31 20.19 18.62
N ASP A 20 4.46 21.50 18.45
CA ASP A 20 5.10 22.12 17.29
C ASP A 20 6.53 21.62 17.04
N GLY A 21 7.29 21.36 18.10
CA GLY A 21 8.65 20.83 18.00
C GLY A 21 8.68 19.44 17.40
N ILE A 22 7.75 18.56 17.80
CA ILE A 22 7.61 17.22 17.25
C ILE A 22 7.19 17.29 15.79
N ARG A 23 6.20 18.12 15.44
CA ARG A 23 5.78 18.32 14.04
C ARG A 23 6.93 18.81 13.17
N ASN A 24 7.69 19.79 13.64
CA ASN A 24 8.80 20.35 12.87
C ASN A 24 9.94 19.35 12.68
N LEU A 25 10.24 18.54 13.70
CA LEU A 25 11.22 17.47 13.59
C LEU A 25 10.78 16.38 12.61
N ALA A 26 9.50 15.99 12.64
CA ALA A 26 8.94 15.04 11.68
C ALA A 26 9.00 15.57 10.24
N LYS A 27 8.64 16.85 10.03
CA LYS A 27 8.78 17.50 8.72
C LYS A 27 10.23 17.49 8.25
N LEU A 28 11.17 17.91 9.09
CA LEU A 28 12.60 17.92 8.77
C LEU A 28 13.10 16.52 8.41
N PHE A 29 12.69 15.50 9.16
CA PHE A 29 13.02 14.11 8.86
C PHE A 29 12.59 13.72 7.44
N PHE A 30 11.35 13.99 7.03
CA PHE A 30 10.89 13.66 5.68
C PHE A 30 11.57 14.51 4.60
N TYR A 31 11.86 15.79 4.86
CA TYR A 31 12.65 16.61 3.93
C TYR A 31 14.05 16.04 3.71
N GLU A 32 14.78 15.69 4.77
CA GLU A 32 16.11 15.09 4.65
C GLU A 32 16.06 13.69 4.03
N LEU A 33 15.02 12.91 4.34
CA LEU A 33 14.81 11.61 3.73
C LEU A 33 14.57 11.72 2.22
N SER A 34 13.82 12.73 1.77
CA SER A 34 13.51 12.95 0.36
C SER A 34 14.75 13.23 -0.50
N LYS A 35 15.77 13.88 0.09
CA LYS A 35 17.06 14.19 -0.56
C LYS A 35 17.97 12.97 -0.70
N LYS A 36 17.67 11.87 0.01
CA LYS A 36 18.55 10.72 0.08
C LYS A 36 18.37 9.80 -1.14
N GLY A 37 19.41 9.66 -1.95
CA GLY A 37 19.44 8.74 -3.09
C GLY A 37 18.30 9.01 -4.08
N ASN A 38 17.51 7.99 -4.41
CA ASN A 38 16.38 8.11 -5.36
C ASN A 38 15.05 8.50 -4.68
N ASN A 39 15.08 9.20 -3.53
CA ASN A 39 13.93 9.50 -2.68
C ASN A 39 13.18 8.22 -2.23
N PRO A 40 13.45 7.65 -1.05
CA PRO A 40 12.83 6.40 -0.63
C PRO A 40 11.33 6.54 -0.27
N ILE A 41 10.79 7.78 -0.18
CA ILE A 41 9.44 8.05 0.30
C ILE A 41 8.39 7.39 -0.60
N TYR A 42 8.54 7.43 -1.93
CA TYR A 42 7.54 6.87 -2.84
C TYR A 42 7.35 5.35 -2.68
N ASN A 43 8.40 4.62 -2.27
CA ASN A 43 8.31 3.19 -2.01
C ASN A 43 7.60 2.87 -0.69
N MET A 44 7.69 3.78 0.28
CA MET A 44 7.12 3.64 1.61
C MET A 44 5.67 4.13 1.64
N LEU A 45 5.30 5.05 0.75
CA LEU A 45 4.02 5.74 0.72
C LEU A 45 2.80 4.79 0.63
N PRO A 46 2.78 3.74 -0.23
CA PRO A 46 1.68 2.79 -0.26
C PRO A 46 1.51 2.02 1.05
N ASP A 47 2.61 1.64 1.71
CA ASP A 47 2.59 0.94 3.00
C ASP A 47 2.11 1.86 4.13
N ALA A 48 2.64 3.08 4.18
CA ALA A 48 2.25 4.11 5.13
C ALA A 48 0.75 4.45 5.03
N ILE A 49 0.23 4.69 3.81
CA ILE A 49 -1.20 4.95 3.58
C ILE A 49 -2.05 3.84 4.18
N GLY A 50 -1.72 2.58 3.92
CA GLY A 50 -2.55 1.49 4.41
C GLY A 50 -2.48 1.28 5.92
N GLN A 51 -1.33 1.56 6.55
CA GLN A 51 -1.21 1.52 8.01
C GLN A 51 -1.98 2.66 8.65
N LEU A 52 -1.84 3.89 8.13
CA LEU A 52 -2.58 5.07 8.60
C LEU A 52 -4.09 4.87 8.46
N SER A 53 -4.56 4.31 7.34
CA SER A 53 -5.97 4.03 7.07
C SER A 53 -6.54 2.86 7.92
N THR A 54 -5.68 1.99 8.44
CA THR A 54 -6.10 0.91 9.37
C THR A 54 -6.10 1.37 10.82
N SER A 55 -5.31 2.40 11.15
CA SER A 55 -5.19 2.93 12.50
C SER A 55 -6.50 3.59 12.95
N LYS A 56 -6.98 3.20 14.13
CA LYS A 56 -8.16 3.83 14.76
C LYS A 56 -7.84 5.17 15.42
N LEU A 57 -6.56 5.48 15.59
CA LEU A 57 -6.08 6.67 16.29
C LEU A 57 -5.95 7.88 15.35
N VAL A 58 -5.99 7.65 14.04
CA VAL A 58 -5.84 8.69 13.04
C VAL A 58 -7.22 9.14 12.59
N SER A 59 -7.55 10.40 12.83
CA SER A 59 -8.80 10.98 12.31
C SER A 59 -8.73 11.12 10.78
N ASN A 60 -9.88 11.25 10.12
CA ASN A 60 -9.89 11.43 8.66
C ASN A 60 -9.15 12.71 8.24
N SER A 61 -9.28 13.81 9.01
CA SER A 61 -8.54 15.05 8.75
C SER A 61 -7.04 14.87 8.88
N ASP A 62 -6.59 14.14 9.90
CA ASP A 62 -5.17 13.88 10.12
C ASP A 62 -4.58 13.00 9.03
N PHE A 63 -5.31 11.94 8.65
CA PHE A 63 -4.94 11.09 7.52
C PHE A 63 -4.73 11.93 6.26
N GLN A 64 -5.69 12.81 5.95
CA GLN A 64 -5.61 13.68 4.78
C GLN A 64 -4.46 14.68 4.86
N ALA A 65 -4.14 15.22 6.04
CA ALA A 65 -3.03 16.14 6.25
C ALA A 65 -1.68 15.44 6.05
N ILE A 66 -1.51 14.27 6.67
CA ILE A 66 -0.32 13.43 6.56
C ILE A 66 -0.08 13.01 5.10
N THR A 67 -1.08 12.41 4.45
CA THR A 67 -0.93 11.93 3.07
C THR A 67 -0.67 13.07 2.09
N ARG A 68 -1.31 14.23 2.28
CA ARG A 68 -1.04 15.42 1.46
C ARG A 68 0.42 15.86 1.57
N PHE A 69 0.97 15.88 2.78
CA PHE A 69 2.38 16.19 2.98
C PHE A 69 3.30 15.14 2.35
N LEU A 70 3.03 13.85 2.53
CA LEU A 70 3.87 12.79 1.95
C LEU A 70 3.85 12.79 0.41
N MET A 71 2.70 13.08 -0.20
CA MET A 71 2.55 13.13 -1.65
C MET A 71 3.35 14.25 -2.32
N GLN A 72 3.69 15.32 -1.60
CA GLN A 72 4.47 16.44 -2.15
C GLN A 72 5.88 16.02 -2.58
N PHE A 73 6.39 14.91 -2.04
CA PHE A 73 7.72 14.39 -2.36
C PHE A 73 7.71 13.52 -3.62
N ILE A 74 6.55 13.23 -4.21
CA ILE A 74 6.45 12.49 -5.46
C ILE A 74 6.76 13.44 -6.61
N THR A 75 7.90 13.25 -7.28
CA THR A 75 8.37 14.18 -8.32
C THR A 75 8.49 13.54 -9.70
N LYS A 76 8.48 12.21 -9.78
CA LYS A 76 8.69 11.49 -11.05
C LYS A 76 7.43 10.75 -11.49
N GLU A 77 7.14 10.81 -12.77
CA GLU A 77 6.02 10.09 -13.39
C GLU A 77 6.02 8.59 -13.09
N LYS A 78 7.17 7.92 -13.20
CA LYS A 78 7.31 6.49 -12.86
C LYS A 78 6.94 6.17 -11.42
N GLN A 79 7.16 7.11 -10.49
CA GLN A 79 6.76 6.92 -9.09
C GLN A 79 5.24 7.01 -8.95
N ILE A 80 4.60 7.94 -9.68
CA ILE A 80 3.15 8.10 -9.73
C ILE A 80 2.51 6.81 -10.27
N GLU A 81 3.00 6.31 -11.41
CA GLU A 81 2.53 5.04 -12.01
C GLU A 81 2.60 3.88 -11.02
N SER A 82 3.74 3.69 -10.34
CA SER A 82 3.91 2.63 -9.35
C SER A 82 3.01 2.79 -8.12
N ILE A 83 2.77 4.02 -7.67
CA ILE A 83 1.87 4.29 -6.55
C ILE A 83 0.43 3.99 -6.94
N VAL A 84 -0.02 4.44 -8.12
CA VAL A 84 -1.38 4.19 -8.62
C VAL A 84 -1.65 2.70 -8.71
N GLU A 85 -0.72 1.93 -9.29
CA GLU A 85 -0.82 0.47 -9.35
C GLU A 85 -1.00 -0.15 -7.96
N LYS A 86 -0.10 0.17 -7.02
CA LYS A 86 -0.13 -0.39 -5.66
C LYS A 86 -1.37 0.00 -4.86
N LEU A 87 -1.86 1.24 -5.01
CA LEU A 87 -3.08 1.69 -4.33
C LEU A 87 -4.33 1.04 -4.93
N THR A 88 -4.39 0.89 -6.26
CA THR A 88 -5.51 0.24 -6.95
C THR A 88 -5.62 -1.23 -6.56
N GLN A 89 -4.50 -1.96 -6.53
CA GLN A 89 -4.47 -3.36 -6.06
C GLN A 89 -4.93 -3.52 -4.62
N ARG A 90 -4.73 -2.49 -3.78
CA ARG A 90 -5.06 -2.54 -2.36
C ARG A 90 -6.57 -2.54 -2.09
N PHE A 91 -7.40 -2.08 -3.04
CA PHE A 91 -8.86 -2.11 -2.91
C PHE A 91 -9.38 -3.53 -2.65
N LEU A 92 -8.77 -4.56 -3.26
CA LEU A 92 -9.14 -5.97 -3.05
C LEU A 92 -9.03 -6.43 -1.58
N THR A 93 -8.12 -5.81 -0.83
CA THR A 93 -7.85 -6.15 0.58
C THR A 93 -8.46 -5.15 1.55
N ALA A 94 -9.10 -4.08 1.05
CA ALA A 94 -9.71 -3.04 1.86
C ALA A 94 -11.11 -3.48 2.30
N SER A 95 -11.20 -4.14 3.47
CA SER A 95 -12.46 -4.67 4.00
C SER A 95 -13.38 -3.61 4.62
N LYS A 96 -12.86 -2.42 4.95
CA LYS A 96 -13.64 -1.34 5.56
C LYS A 96 -13.93 -0.24 4.54
N ALA A 97 -15.16 0.27 4.54
CA ALA A 97 -15.55 1.41 3.70
C ALA A 97 -14.60 2.63 3.88
N GLN A 98 -14.17 2.90 5.10
CA GLN A 98 -13.21 3.99 5.37
C GLN A 98 -11.89 3.80 4.62
N GLN A 99 -11.39 2.57 4.53
CA GLN A 99 -10.14 2.30 3.81
C GLN A 99 -10.28 2.54 2.31
N GLN A 100 -11.43 2.17 1.74
CA GLN A 100 -11.73 2.42 0.34
C GLN A 100 -11.83 3.93 0.06
N ARG A 101 -12.46 4.70 0.96
CA ARG A 101 -12.52 6.17 0.89
C ARG A 101 -11.14 6.81 0.96
N ASP A 102 -10.29 6.36 1.87
CA ASP A 102 -8.93 6.86 2.03
C ASP A 102 -8.07 6.57 0.79
N LEU A 103 -8.18 5.37 0.21
CA LEU A 103 -7.51 5.00 -1.04
C LEU A 103 -8.02 5.86 -2.21
N ALA A 104 -9.33 6.05 -2.33
CA ALA A 104 -9.93 6.88 -3.37
C ALA A 104 -9.50 8.35 -3.26
N TYR A 105 -9.48 8.91 -2.04
CA TYR A 105 -8.92 10.24 -1.77
C TYR A 105 -7.47 10.33 -2.23
N CYS A 106 -6.64 9.35 -1.88
CA CYS A 106 -5.24 9.33 -2.30
C CYS A 106 -5.09 9.34 -3.83
N LEU A 107 -5.85 8.49 -4.52
CA LEU A 107 -5.84 8.45 -5.99
C LEU A 107 -6.29 9.78 -6.61
N ALA A 108 -7.33 10.43 -6.09
CA ALA A 108 -7.81 11.71 -6.60
C ALA A 108 -6.80 12.87 -6.46
N ARG A 109 -5.90 12.78 -5.47
CA ARG A 109 -4.90 13.82 -5.19
C ARG A 109 -3.67 13.73 -6.09
N LEU A 110 -3.36 12.57 -6.66
CA LEU A 110 -2.20 12.38 -7.53
C LEU A 110 -2.29 13.21 -8.81
N SER A 111 -1.15 13.47 -9.43
CA SER A 111 -1.06 14.10 -10.75
C SER A 111 -0.90 13.01 -11.79
N HIS A 112 -2.02 12.51 -12.30
CA HIS A 112 -2.02 11.33 -13.17
C HIS A 112 -1.33 11.58 -14.51
N THR A 113 -0.54 10.60 -14.93
CA THR A 113 0.01 10.46 -16.29
C THR A 113 -0.92 9.62 -17.16
N GLU A 114 -0.73 9.66 -18.48
CA GLU A 114 -1.48 8.83 -19.43
C GLU A 114 -1.46 7.34 -19.05
N LYS A 115 -0.28 6.81 -18.71
CA LYS A 115 -0.12 5.40 -18.29
C LYS A 115 -0.87 5.09 -17.00
N SER A 116 -0.86 6.00 -16.03
CA SER A 116 -1.58 5.79 -14.78
C SER A 116 -3.10 5.78 -14.96
N LEU A 117 -3.64 6.61 -15.87
CA LEU A 117 -5.06 6.60 -16.23
C LEU A 117 -5.42 5.34 -17.02
N LYS A 118 -4.57 4.94 -17.96
CA LYS A 118 -4.70 3.68 -18.72
C LYS A 118 -4.79 2.48 -17.78
N TYR A 119 -3.91 2.44 -16.78
CA TYR A 119 -3.94 1.40 -15.75
C TYR A 119 -5.26 1.40 -14.97
N LEU A 120 -5.76 2.58 -14.55
CA LEU A 120 -7.01 2.70 -13.79
C LEU A 120 -8.21 2.17 -14.59
N TYR A 121 -8.36 2.50 -15.88
CA TYR A 121 -9.50 2.00 -16.65
C TYR A 121 -9.38 0.49 -16.95
N GLN A 122 -8.17 0.00 -17.24
CA GLN A 122 -7.95 -1.42 -17.55
C GLN A 122 -8.25 -2.31 -16.35
N ASN A 123 -7.98 -1.81 -15.14
CA ASN A 123 -8.14 -2.54 -13.88
C ASN A 123 -9.39 -2.11 -13.11
N ARG A 124 -10.44 -1.65 -13.81
CA ARG A 124 -11.70 -1.17 -13.20
C ARG A 124 -12.37 -2.18 -12.26
N LYS A 125 -12.18 -3.48 -12.51
CA LYS A 125 -12.71 -4.57 -11.68
C LYS A 125 -12.21 -4.49 -10.22
N LEU A 126 -10.98 -4.00 -10.00
CA LEU A 126 -10.34 -3.96 -8.68
C LEU A 126 -11.03 -3.03 -7.66
N TYR A 127 -11.73 -2.00 -8.14
CA TYR A 127 -12.39 -1.01 -7.30
C TYR A 127 -13.88 -0.82 -7.64
N SER A 128 -14.42 -1.64 -8.54
CA SER A 128 -15.81 -1.58 -8.98
C SER A 128 -16.81 -1.68 -7.82
N ASP A 129 -16.57 -2.60 -6.88
CA ASP A 129 -17.41 -2.77 -5.69
C ASP A 129 -17.39 -1.54 -4.76
N ALA A 130 -16.25 -0.83 -4.71
CA ALA A 130 -16.09 0.34 -3.86
C ALA A 130 -16.82 1.58 -4.40
N LEU A 131 -17.18 1.63 -5.69
CA LEU A 131 -17.86 2.78 -6.31
C LEU A 131 -19.32 2.94 -5.87
N HIS A 132 -19.93 1.94 -5.24
CA HIS A 132 -21.27 2.08 -4.65
C HIS A 132 -21.30 3.08 -3.47
N ASP A 133 -20.15 3.36 -2.85
CA ASP A 133 -20.05 4.40 -1.83
C ASP A 133 -19.96 5.78 -2.50
N SER A 134 -20.90 6.68 -2.16
CA SER A 134 -20.94 8.05 -2.69
C SER A 134 -19.61 8.79 -2.53
N VAL A 135 -18.93 8.63 -1.38
CA VAL A 135 -17.67 9.35 -1.12
C VAL A 135 -16.55 8.82 -2.02
N VAL A 136 -16.53 7.52 -2.29
CA VAL A 136 -15.56 6.93 -3.22
C VAL A 136 -15.83 7.44 -4.64
N ALA A 137 -17.08 7.38 -5.09
CA ALA A 137 -17.46 7.86 -6.41
C ALA A 137 -17.13 9.36 -6.60
N ASP A 138 -17.41 10.21 -5.61
CA ASP A 138 -17.12 11.65 -5.67
C ASP A 138 -15.61 11.95 -5.75
N ASN A 139 -14.77 11.13 -5.09
CA ASN A 139 -13.32 11.22 -5.23
C ASN A 139 -12.86 10.84 -6.65
N PHE A 140 -13.44 9.78 -7.23
CA PHE A 140 -13.16 9.39 -8.62
C PHE A 140 -13.65 10.44 -9.64
N MET A 141 -14.82 11.05 -9.41
CA MET A 141 -15.29 12.17 -10.23
C MET A 141 -14.33 13.37 -10.12
N SER A 142 -13.82 13.66 -8.92
CA SER A 142 -12.81 14.70 -8.71
C SER A 142 -11.49 14.39 -9.42
N LEU A 143 -11.08 13.12 -9.43
CA LEU A 143 -9.92 12.62 -10.17
C LEU A 143 -10.09 12.89 -11.67
N VAL A 144 -11.21 12.47 -12.25
CA VAL A 144 -11.55 12.68 -13.67
C VAL A 144 -11.57 14.18 -13.99
N ALA A 145 -12.27 14.98 -13.19
CA ALA A 145 -12.37 16.43 -13.41
C ALA A 145 -11.02 17.14 -13.31
N LYS A 146 -10.09 16.63 -12.49
CA LYS A 146 -8.72 17.13 -12.39
C LYS A 146 -7.87 16.69 -13.58
N ALA A 147 -8.00 15.43 -14.03
CA ALA A 147 -7.34 14.93 -15.23
C ALA A 147 -7.76 15.72 -16.49
N ARG A 148 -9.04 16.12 -16.58
CA ARG A 148 -9.54 17.01 -17.64
C ARG A 148 -8.95 18.43 -17.58
N ARG A 149 -8.80 19.01 -16.38
CA ARG A 149 -8.35 20.40 -16.17
C ARG A 149 -6.83 20.59 -16.19
N GLY A 150 -6.06 19.61 -15.70
CA GLY A 150 -4.60 19.71 -15.60
C GLY A 150 -3.87 19.72 -16.93
N ASN A 151 -4.55 19.36 -18.03
CA ASN A 151 -3.94 19.04 -19.31
C ASN A 151 -4.22 20.08 -20.40
N SER A 152 -4.35 21.35 -20.01
CA SER A 152 -4.58 22.42 -20.97
C SER A 152 -3.42 22.52 -21.98
N THR A 153 -3.77 22.27 -23.25
CA THR A 153 -3.25 22.85 -24.50
C THR A 153 -2.09 22.23 -25.29
N LEU A 154 -1.28 21.26 -24.81
CA LEU A 154 -0.16 20.75 -25.63
C LEU A 154 0.15 19.23 -25.60
N ILE A 155 -0.48 18.43 -24.73
CA ILE A 155 -0.14 16.99 -24.55
C ILE A 155 -1.40 16.14 -24.30
N THR A 156 -2.43 16.27 -25.14
CA THR A 156 -3.56 15.33 -25.12
C THR A 156 -3.41 14.40 -26.31
N THR A 157 -2.80 13.24 -26.09
CA THR A 157 -2.99 12.11 -27.00
C THR A 157 -4.49 11.79 -27.02
N SER A 158 -5.03 11.44 -28.19
CA SER A 158 -6.42 10.97 -28.30
C SER A 158 -6.70 9.84 -27.30
N GLU A 159 -5.71 8.99 -27.07
CA GLU A 159 -5.74 7.89 -26.10
C GLU A 159 -5.97 8.35 -24.65
N MET A 160 -5.35 9.45 -24.21
CA MET A 160 -5.54 9.96 -22.85
C MET A 160 -6.94 10.52 -22.64
N LYS A 161 -7.49 11.19 -23.64
CA LYS A 161 -8.87 11.70 -23.58
C LYS A 161 -9.88 10.55 -23.53
N GLU A 162 -9.69 9.54 -24.37
CA GLU A 162 -10.50 8.33 -24.39
C GLU A 162 -10.44 7.59 -23.05
N ALA A 163 -9.25 7.43 -22.46
CA ALA A 163 -9.09 6.81 -21.15
C ALA A 163 -9.85 7.57 -20.03
N ILE A 164 -9.87 8.90 -20.09
CA ILE A 164 -10.62 9.74 -19.16
C ILE A 164 -12.12 9.57 -19.38
N ASP A 165 -12.59 9.58 -20.62
CA ASP A 165 -14.01 9.45 -20.96
C ASP A 165 -14.57 8.08 -20.57
N VAL A 166 -13.82 7.00 -20.82
CA VAL A 166 -14.20 5.63 -20.39
C VAL A 166 -14.25 5.53 -18.87
N LEU A 167 -13.27 6.12 -18.16
CA LEU A 167 -13.27 6.12 -16.70
C LEU A 167 -14.45 6.91 -16.12
N ASP A 168 -14.79 8.05 -16.73
CA ASP A 168 -15.93 8.89 -16.35
C ASP A 168 -17.25 8.14 -16.52
N GLN A 169 -17.49 7.54 -17.69
CA GLN A 169 -18.67 6.72 -17.96
C GLN A 169 -18.80 5.56 -16.99
N PHE A 170 -17.70 4.88 -16.67
CA PHE A 170 -17.72 3.77 -15.71
C PHE A 170 -18.06 4.22 -14.29
N VAL A 171 -17.48 5.34 -13.82
CA VAL A 171 -17.74 5.88 -12.49
C VAL A 171 -19.20 6.34 -12.37
N VAL A 172 -19.72 7.01 -13.39
CA VAL A 172 -21.14 7.43 -13.45
C VAL A 172 -22.07 6.22 -13.53
N GLY A 173 -21.79 5.26 -14.41
CA GLY A 173 -22.61 4.05 -14.57
C GLY A 173 -22.72 3.22 -13.29
N LYS A 174 -21.61 3.05 -12.56
CA LYS A 174 -21.62 2.36 -11.26
C LYS A 174 -22.30 3.18 -10.15
N LYS A 175 -22.15 4.51 -10.14
CA LYS A 175 -22.83 5.40 -9.18
C LYS A 175 -24.35 5.40 -9.38
N GLU A 176 -24.81 5.31 -10.63
CA GLU A 176 -26.24 5.28 -10.99
C GLU A 176 -26.88 3.89 -10.88
N GLY A 177 -26.12 2.86 -10.47
CA GLY A 177 -26.66 1.51 -10.29
C GLY A 177 -27.05 0.82 -11.59
N LYS A 178 -26.46 1.21 -12.73
CA LYS A 178 -26.55 0.40 -13.95
C LYS A 178 -25.74 -0.87 -13.70
N GLU A 179 -26.45 -1.93 -13.33
CA GLU A 179 -25.98 -3.30 -13.47
C GLU A 179 -25.69 -3.51 -14.96
N GLU A 180 -24.44 -3.32 -15.37
CA GLU A 180 -23.96 -3.91 -16.61
C GLU A 180 -23.86 -5.41 -16.34
N ASP A 181 -24.77 -6.15 -16.98
CA ASP A 181 -24.69 -7.59 -17.20
C ASP A 181 -23.24 -8.00 -17.50
N ASP A 182 -22.70 -8.89 -16.66
CA ASP A 182 -21.50 -9.64 -16.96
C ASP A 182 -21.80 -10.53 -18.18
N GLU A 183 -21.57 -10.01 -19.39
CA GLU A 183 -21.36 -10.84 -20.57
C GLU A 183 -19.93 -11.42 -20.50
N PRO A 184 -19.78 -12.75 -20.39
CA PRO A 184 -18.48 -13.39 -20.39
C PRO A 184 -17.96 -13.42 -21.83
N MET A 185 -16.90 -12.65 -22.10
CA MET A 185 -16.10 -12.85 -23.31
C MET A 185 -15.23 -14.11 -23.10
N ASP A 186 -15.77 -15.25 -23.56
CA ASP A 186 -15.16 -16.57 -23.55
C ASP A 186 -13.88 -16.65 -24.42
N GLY A 187 -12.96 -17.53 -24.02
CA GLY A 187 -12.04 -18.20 -24.95
C GLY A 187 -10.60 -18.40 -24.48
N GLU A 188 -10.35 -19.33 -23.56
CA GLU A 188 -9.45 -20.48 -23.83
C GLU A 188 -9.45 -21.53 -22.69
N SER A 189 -10.05 -22.69 -23.05
CA SER A 189 -9.59 -24.05 -22.75
C SER A 189 -9.48 -24.51 -21.28
N ARG A 190 -10.58 -25.03 -20.74
CA ARG A 190 -10.55 -26.06 -19.68
C ARG A 190 -11.14 -27.36 -20.21
N GLU A 191 -10.27 -28.35 -20.41
CA GLU A 191 -10.66 -29.74 -20.65
C GLU A 191 -11.42 -30.29 -19.43
N HIS A 192 -12.61 -30.78 -19.70
CA HIS A 192 -13.48 -31.50 -18.79
C HIS A 192 -13.07 -32.98 -18.80
N VAL A 193 -12.61 -33.52 -17.67
CA VAL A 193 -12.54 -34.98 -17.46
C VAL A 193 -13.68 -35.37 -16.52
N SER A 194 -14.69 -36.02 -17.09
CA SER A 194 -15.86 -36.58 -16.45
C SER A 194 -15.49 -37.75 -15.53
N SER A 195 -16.09 -37.82 -14.34
CA SER A 195 -16.17 -39.07 -13.55
C SER A 195 -17.63 -39.35 -13.14
N PRO A 196 -18.09 -40.62 -13.18
CA PRO A 196 -19.52 -40.95 -13.14
C PRO A 196 -20.04 -41.27 -11.73
N GLN A 197 -21.33 -41.00 -11.51
CA GLN A 197 -22.09 -41.40 -10.33
C GLN A 197 -22.39 -42.90 -10.26
N ALA A 198 -22.34 -43.50 -9.05
CA ALA A 198 -23.26 -44.58 -8.67
C ALA A 198 -23.41 -44.77 -7.14
N LYS A 199 -24.61 -44.41 -6.65
CA LYS A 199 -25.54 -45.13 -5.74
C LYS A 199 -25.09 -45.65 -4.34
N SER A 200 -25.79 -45.05 -3.35
CA SER A 200 -26.50 -45.69 -2.20
C SER A 200 -25.70 -46.22 -1.00
N ARG A 201 -26.02 -45.72 0.21
CA ARG A 201 -26.93 -46.35 1.20
C ARG A 201 -26.69 -45.80 2.63
N ALA A 202 -27.78 -45.74 3.40
CA ALA A 202 -27.97 -44.99 4.65
C ALA A 202 -27.43 -45.64 5.96
N LYS A 203 -27.52 -44.84 7.05
CA LYS A 203 -27.46 -45.15 8.52
C LYS A 203 -26.01 -45.18 9.09
N ARG A 204 -25.65 -44.60 10.25
CA ARG A 204 -26.31 -44.50 11.58
C ARG A 204 -25.46 -43.62 12.56
N LYS A 205 -26.06 -43.16 13.67
CA LYS A 205 -25.49 -42.35 14.79
C LYS A 205 -24.28 -42.98 15.52
N PRO A 206 -23.45 -42.20 16.25
CA PRO A 206 -22.33 -42.70 17.06
C PRO A 206 -22.77 -43.10 18.49
N PRO A 207 -22.08 -44.05 19.16
CA PRO A 207 -22.15 -44.21 20.60
C PRO A 207 -20.88 -43.72 21.33
N THR A 208 -21.14 -43.33 22.57
CA THR A 208 -20.30 -42.74 23.62
C THR A 208 -19.44 -43.74 24.41
N LYS A 209 -18.54 -43.17 25.24
CA LYS A 209 -17.84 -43.68 26.46
C LYS A 209 -16.45 -44.26 26.18
N GLY A 210 -15.36 -43.68 26.68
CA GLY A 210 -14.87 -43.68 28.08
C GLY A 210 -13.50 -44.40 28.06
N ALA A 211 -12.45 -44.14 28.83
CA ALA A 211 -12.20 -43.42 30.06
C ALA A 211 -10.65 -43.24 30.19
N LYS A 212 -10.23 -42.26 31.03
CA LYS A 212 -9.10 -42.25 32.01
C LYS A 212 -7.80 -43.04 31.67
N ALA A 213 -6.57 -42.58 31.88
CA ALA A 213 -6.02 -41.82 33.02
C ALA A 213 -4.53 -41.49 32.80
N SER A 214 -4.06 -40.46 33.51
CA SER A 214 -2.68 -40.29 34.06
C SER A 214 -1.55 -40.04 33.03
N ARG A 215 -0.46 -39.32 33.28
CA ARG A 215 0.24 -38.98 34.52
C ARG A 215 1.34 -37.92 34.17
N VAL A 216 1.41 -36.84 34.95
CA VAL A 216 2.61 -36.22 35.55
C VAL A 216 3.80 -35.76 34.65
N ILE A 217 4.09 -34.46 34.71
CA ILE A 217 5.37 -33.77 34.40
C ILE A 217 6.25 -33.82 35.68
N PRO A 218 7.60 -34.02 35.66
CA PRO A 218 8.52 -32.86 35.72
C PRO A 218 9.95 -33.00 35.11
N LYS A 219 10.46 -31.84 34.65
CA LYS A 219 11.86 -31.30 34.57
C LYS A 219 13.07 -32.22 34.86
N LYS A 220 14.13 -32.13 34.03
CA LYS A 220 15.40 -31.38 34.29
C LYS A 220 16.54 -31.66 33.27
N ARG A 221 17.23 -30.56 32.90
CA ARG A 221 18.70 -30.31 32.73
C ARG A 221 19.58 -31.31 31.97
N GLY A 222 20.32 -30.77 30.99
CA GLY A 222 21.60 -31.33 30.52
C GLY A 222 22.35 -30.32 29.64
N ARG A 223 23.56 -29.96 30.05
CA ARG A 223 24.44 -28.89 29.53
C ARG A 223 25.55 -29.56 28.70
N ALA A 224 25.91 -29.01 27.54
CA ALA A 224 27.21 -29.31 26.91
C ALA A 224 27.87 -28.02 26.39
N LYS A 225 29.06 -27.76 26.94
CA LYS A 225 30.02 -26.70 26.60
C LYS A 225 30.77 -27.03 25.30
N ARG A 226 31.28 -25.99 24.62
CA ARG A 226 32.67 -25.76 24.12
C ARG A 226 32.59 -24.74 22.96
N LYS A 227 33.48 -23.77 22.75
CA LYS A 227 34.69 -23.27 23.43
C LYS A 227 34.92 -21.84 22.90
N ALA A 228 35.53 -20.99 23.72
CA ALA A 228 35.96 -19.64 23.39
C ALA A 228 37.25 -19.63 22.54
N SER A 229 37.44 -18.56 21.75
CA SER A 229 38.76 -17.95 21.58
C SER A 229 38.62 -16.43 21.65
N ALA A 230 39.51 -15.81 22.43
CA ALA A 230 39.57 -14.39 22.67
C ALA A 230 40.90 -13.85 22.11
N ARG A 231 40.78 -12.75 21.35
CA ARG A 231 41.52 -11.49 21.46
C ARG A 231 43.04 -11.39 21.12
N SER A 232 43.33 -10.23 20.50
CA SER A 232 44.58 -9.45 20.42
C SER A 232 45.32 -9.59 19.08
N LYS A 233 45.63 -8.52 18.33
CA LYS A 233 46.42 -7.35 18.74
C LYS A 233 46.04 -6.06 18.01
N LYS A 234 46.21 -4.95 18.74
CA LYS A 234 46.18 -3.54 18.33
C LYS A 234 47.64 -3.07 18.23
N ALA A 235 48.07 -2.54 17.07
CA ALA A 235 49.23 -1.67 16.94
C ALA A 235 49.30 -1.07 15.53
N THR A 236 48.96 0.21 15.38
CA THR A 236 49.65 1.13 14.46
C THR A 236 49.25 2.55 14.83
N ARG A 237 50.19 3.23 15.50
CA ARG A 237 50.23 4.67 15.69
C ARG A 237 51.42 5.10 14.84
N VAL A 238 51.17 5.73 13.70
CA VAL A 238 52.20 6.47 12.96
C VAL A 238 51.81 7.92 13.06
N VAL A 239 52.68 8.65 13.74
CA VAL A 239 52.67 10.09 13.92
C VAL A 239 53.30 10.66 12.66
N SER A 240 52.58 11.52 11.95
CA SER A 240 53.14 12.37 10.89
C SER A 240 53.23 13.78 11.45
N ASP A 241 54.44 14.15 11.85
CA ASP A 241 54.83 15.51 12.20
C ASP A 241 56.16 15.80 11.48
N GLY A 242 56.23 16.93 10.80
CA GLY A 242 57.31 17.34 9.90
C GLY A 242 56.72 18.16 8.75
N SER A 243 56.56 19.49 8.85
CA SER A 243 57.55 20.57 8.93
C SER A 243 57.74 21.25 7.55
N SER A 244 57.92 22.57 7.63
CA SER A 244 58.28 23.57 6.61
C SER A 244 57.10 24.22 5.88
N ASP A 245 56.81 25.52 6.01
CA ASP A 245 57.58 26.78 6.08
C ASP A 245 57.42 27.58 4.78
N GLU A 246 57.22 28.88 4.99
CA GLU A 246 57.59 30.04 4.15
C GLU A 246 56.51 30.77 3.33
N GLU A 247 56.50 32.07 3.66
CA GLU A 247 56.08 33.32 2.99
C GLU A 247 54.60 33.60 2.68
#